data_AF-A0A7Y9X9K7-F1
#
_entry.id   AF-A0A7Y9X9K7-F1
#
_cell.length_a   1.000
_cell.length_b   1.000
_cell.length_c   1.000
_cell.angle_alpha   90.00
_cell.angle_beta   90.00
_cell.angle_gamma   90.00
#
_symmetry.space_group_name_H-M   'P 1'
#
loop_
_entity.id
_entity.type
_entity.pdbx_description
1 polymer ?
#
loop_
_entity_poly.entity_id
_entity_poly.type
_entity_poly.pdbx_seq_one_letter_code
_entity_poly.pdbx_strand_id
1 'polypeptide(L)'
;MSTRRTGGTGTTGTDSDTGIDAGRADGHGTRGRRRRPSPQFSVVIVVLAALVAYVGLAGLEQGLRAARGEGVPGVFTVGGITCVQHPGHESCTCNGSFADAGGGEPRAVYLHAAGRDTCEEGARIPAVDAGASNRVYGPDGSREWILSSFVLAACLAVVGGVGVNWVRYLRRTGGAG
;
A
#
# COMPACT_ATOMS: atom_id res chain seq x y z
N MET A 1 32.58 -30.41 69.27
CA MET A 1 33.70 -29.45 69.45
C MET A 1 33.20 -28.08 69.00
N SER A 2 32.81 -27.19 69.90
CA SER A 2 33.65 -26.13 70.53
C SER A 2 34.29 -25.20 69.48
N THR A 3 34.14 -23.87 69.47
CA THR A 3 33.76 -22.93 70.53
C THR A 3 33.29 -21.57 69.97
N ARG A 4 32.49 -20.91 70.80
CA ARG A 4 31.98 -19.52 70.85
C ARG A 4 33.05 -18.41 70.90
N ARG A 5 32.73 -17.23 70.34
CA ARG A 5 32.94 -15.83 70.86
C ARG A 5 32.23 -14.86 69.88
N THR A 6 31.14 -14.14 70.16
CA THR A 6 30.84 -13.02 71.08
C THR A 6 31.86 -11.89 71.12
N GLY A 7 31.43 -10.71 70.65
CA GLY A 7 32.04 -9.40 70.90
C GLY A 7 31.32 -8.34 70.07
N GLY A 8 30.48 -7.54 70.70
CA GLY A 8 29.80 -6.39 70.09
C GLY A 8 30.22 -5.08 70.72
N THR A 9 29.95 -3.98 70.01
CA THR A 9 29.76 -2.57 70.41
C THR A 9 29.48 -1.86 69.07
N GLY A 10 28.38 -1.14 68.82
CA GLY A 10 27.79 -0.08 69.60
C GLY A 10 28.49 1.25 69.27
N THR A 11 27.97 2.02 68.30
CA THR A 11 27.92 3.50 68.32
C THR A 11 27.19 4.06 67.10
N THR A 12 26.21 4.91 67.41
CA THR A 12 25.47 5.86 66.58
C THR A 12 26.37 6.85 65.86
N GLY A 13 26.01 7.19 64.62
CA GLY A 13 26.59 8.29 63.85
C GLY A 13 25.73 8.56 62.61
N THR A 14 24.68 9.36 62.79
CA THR A 14 24.08 10.17 61.73
C THR A 14 25.18 11.02 61.10
N ASP A 15 25.41 10.87 59.81
CA ASP A 15 25.82 11.99 58.96
C ASP A 15 25.13 11.86 57.61
N SER A 16 24.32 12.87 57.33
CA SER A 16 23.75 13.14 56.03
C SER A 16 24.85 13.78 55.21
N ASP A 17 25.31 13.13 54.15
CA ASP A 17 26.05 13.85 53.12
C ASP A 17 25.55 13.45 51.73
N THR A 18 24.74 14.35 51.20
CA THR A 18 24.23 14.35 49.83
C THR A 18 25.37 14.67 48.87
N GLY A 19 26.17 13.67 48.54
CA GLY A 19 27.10 13.70 47.42
C GLY A 19 26.44 13.10 46.18
N ILE A 20 25.76 13.92 45.38
CA ILE A 20 25.36 13.55 44.02
C ILE A 20 26.65 13.45 43.20
N ASP A 21 27.24 12.26 43.15
CA ASP A 21 28.29 11.94 42.19
C ASP A 21 27.65 11.90 40.80
N ALA A 22 27.74 13.03 40.11
CA ALA A 22 27.49 13.18 38.68
C ALA A 22 28.56 12.41 37.88
N GLY A 23 28.51 11.08 37.97
CA GLY A 23 29.26 10.15 37.15
C GLY A 23 28.70 10.13 35.73
N ARG A 24 29.17 11.08 34.92
CA ARG A 24 29.20 11.13 33.46
C ARG A 24 28.89 9.78 32.80
N ALA A 25 27.63 9.58 32.42
CA ALA A 25 27.26 8.56 31.46
C ALA A 25 27.86 8.98 30.12
N ASP A 26 29.01 8.40 29.76
CA ASP A 26 29.55 8.44 28.40
C ASP A 26 28.54 7.74 27.49
N GLY A 27 27.57 8.52 27.03
CA GLY A 27 26.65 8.17 25.98
C GLY A 27 27.42 8.03 24.67
N HIS A 28 28.14 6.91 24.51
CA HIS A 28 28.54 6.42 23.20
C HIS A 28 27.29 5.90 22.50
N GLY A 29 26.38 6.84 22.17
CA GLY A 29 25.38 6.62 21.16
C GLY A 29 26.14 6.33 19.89
N THR A 30 26.26 5.04 19.57
CA THR A 30 26.62 4.57 18.24
C THR A 30 25.54 5.11 17.32
N ARG A 31 25.73 6.34 16.84
CA ARG A 31 24.95 6.95 15.77
C ARG A 31 25.07 5.97 14.63
N GLY A 32 24.07 5.10 14.48
CA GLY A 32 24.04 4.12 13.42
C GLY A 32 24.36 4.86 12.14
N ARG A 33 25.51 4.56 11.54
CA ARG A 33 25.88 5.13 10.24
C ARG A 33 24.71 4.79 9.35
N ARG A 34 23.86 5.77 9.04
CA ARG A 34 22.79 5.60 8.05
C ARG A 34 23.53 5.22 6.77
N ARG A 35 23.56 3.92 6.46
CA ARG A 35 24.20 3.40 5.26
C ARG A 35 23.47 4.09 4.11
N ARG A 36 24.20 4.95 3.40
CA ARG A 36 23.63 5.64 2.25
C ARG A 36 23.42 4.59 1.16
N PRO A 37 22.23 4.53 0.54
CA PRO A 37 22.02 3.65 -0.60
C PRO A 37 23.01 4.03 -1.71
N SER A 38 23.55 3.03 -2.41
CA SER A 38 24.43 3.28 -3.56
C SER A 38 23.65 3.99 -4.68
N PRO A 39 24.32 4.81 -5.52
CA PRO A 39 23.65 5.52 -6.62
C PRO A 39 23.01 4.54 -7.63
N GLN A 40 23.67 3.42 -7.91
CA GLN A 40 23.14 2.36 -8.78
C GLN A 40 21.85 1.76 -8.22
N PHE A 41 21.81 1.46 -6.92
CA PHE A 41 20.61 0.94 -6.27
C PHE A 41 19.46 1.96 -6.29
N SER A 42 19.77 3.25 -6.17
CA SER A 42 18.77 4.32 -6.26
C SER A 42 18.15 4.41 -7.65
N VAL A 43 18.95 4.25 -8.72
CA VAL A 43 18.45 4.19 -10.11
C VAL A 43 17.51 3.01 -10.29
N VAL A 44 17.88 1.81 -9.81
CA VAL A 44 17.02 0.62 -9.89
C VAL A 44 15.68 0.86 -9.20
N ILE A 45 15.67 1.46 -7.99
CA ILE A 45 14.44 1.80 -7.29
C ILE A 45 13.57 2.77 -8.10
N VAL A 46 14.17 3.81 -8.69
CA VAL A 46 13.41 4.78 -9.50
C VAL A 46 12.81 4.13 -10.74
N VAL A 47 13.55 3.25 -11.42
CA VAL A 47 13.04 2.49 -12.57
C VAL A 47 11.87 1.59 -12.15
N LEU A 48 12.02 0.84 -11.06
CA LEU A 48 10.94 -0.01 -10.54
C LEU A 48 9.71 0.82 -10.14
N ALA A 49 9.92 1.94 -9.46
CA ALA A 49 8.83 2.86 -9.09
C ALA A 49 8.13 3.43 -10.33
N ALA A 50 8.87 3.74 -11.39
CA ALA A 50 8.31 4.22 -12.66
C ALA A 50 7.49 3.12 -13.37
N LEU A 51 7.96 1.87 -13.38
CA LEU A 51 7.21 0.74 -13.93
C LEU A 51 5.91 0.49 -13.16
N VAL A 52 5.96 0.53 -11.83
CA VAL A 52 4.76 0.41 -10.99
C VAL A 52 3.81 1.58 -11.23
N ALA A 53 4.33 2.81 -11.33
CA ALA A 53 3.51 3.98 -11.63
C ALA A 53 2.85 3.89 -13.01
N TYR A 54 3.55 3.37 -14.02
CA TYR A 54 2.99 3.15 -15.36
C TYR A 54 1.78 2.22 -15.33
N VAL A 55 1.89 1.08 -14.64
CA VAL A 55 0.76 0.14 -14.45
C VAL A 55 -0.37 0.80 -13.66
N GLY A 56 -0.04 1.54 -12.59
CA GLY A 56 -1.01 2.26 -11.77
C GLY A 56 -1.80 3.33 -12.53
N LEU A 57 -1.15 4.05 -13.45
CA LEU A 57 -1.80 5.06 -14.28
C LEU A 57 -2.84 4.44 -15.23
N ALA A 58 -2.52 3.34 -15.90
CA ALA A 58 -3.46 2.65 -16.79
C ALA A 58 -4.71 2.17 -16.02
N GLY A 59 -4.52 1.62 -14.82
CA GLY A 59 -5.65 1.24 -13.94
C GLY A 59 -6.43 2.44 -13.39
N LEU A 60 -5.75 3.56 -13.11
CA LEU A 60 -6.39 4.77 -12.58
C LEU A 60 -7.34 5.40 -13.59
N GLU A 61 -6.92 5.56 -14.86
CA GLU A 61 -7.76 6.16 -15.90
C GLU A 61 -9.07 5.37 -16.06
N GLN A 62 -8.96 4.06 -16.26
CA GLN A 62 -10.10 3.18 -16.42
C GLN A 62 -11.01 3.18 -15.17
N GLY A 63 -10.42 3.10 -13.98
CA GLY A 63 -11.16 3.12 -12.72
C GLY A 63 -11.91 4.44 -12.50
N LEU A 64 -11.34 5.58 -12.90
CA LEU A 64 -11.99 6.88 -12.80
C LEU A 64 -13.14 7.04 -13.80
N ARG A 65 -12.96 6.57 -15.04
CA ARG A 65 -14.04 6.56 -16.04
C ARG A 65 -15.23 5.73 -15.53
N ALA A 66 -14.95 4.52 -15.06
CA ALA A 66 -15.96 3.65 -14.45
C ALA A 66 -16.63 4.29 -13.22
N ALA A 67 -15.87 4.93 -12.33
CA ALA A 67 -16.43 5.61 -11.15
C ALA A 67 -17.35 6.79 -11.50
N ARG A 68 -17.14 7.44 -12.65
CA ARG A 68 -17.98 8.54 -13.15
C ARG A 68 -19.12 8.05 -14.07
N GLY A 69 -19.19 6.76 -14.35
CA GLY A 69 -20.12 6.21 -15.35
C GLY A 69 -19.78 6.64 -16.78
N GLU A 70 -18.54 7.03 -17.04
CA GLU A 70 -18.09 7.39 -18.38
C GLU A 70 -17.82 6.12 -19.20
N GLY A 71 -18.40 6.07 -20.41
CA GLY A 71 -18.26 4.93 -21.30
C GLY A 71 -19.49 4.73 -22.17
N VAL A 72 -19.59 3.54 -22.75
CA VAL A 72 -20.75 3.14 -23.55
C VAL A 72 -21.79 2.49 -22.63
N PRO A 73 -23.00 3.08 -22.48
CA PRO A 73 -24.04 2.50 -21.64
C PRO A 73 -24.69 1.30 -22.33
N GLY A 74 -25.12 0.33 -21.53
CA GLY A 74 -25.80 -0.86 -22.05
C GLY A 74 -26.39 -1.72 -20.94
N VAL A 75 -26.71 -2.95 -21.29
CA VAL A 75 -27.29 -3.94 -20.38
C VAL A 75 -26.39 -5.17 -20.31
N PHE A 76 -25.98 -5.50 -19.10
CA PHE A 76 -25.35 -6.78 -18.79
C PHE A 76 -26.43 -7.80 -18.45
N THR A 77 -26.40 -8.96 -19.11
CA THR A 77 -27.26 -10.11 -18.80
C THR A 77 -26.40 -11.20 -18.16
N VAL A 78 -26.75 -11.57 -16.93
CA VAL A 78 -26.01 -12.58 -16.17
C VAL A 78 -26.19 -13.95 -16.83
N GLY A 79 -25.06 -14.61 -17.13
CA GLY A 79 -25.03 -16.00 -17.60
C GLY A 79 -24.64 -17.01 -16.53
N GLY A 80 -24.03 -16.56 -15.43
CA GLY A 80 -23.72 -17.41 -14.28
C GLY A 80 -22.50 -16.95 -13.50
N ILE A 81 -22.25 -17.60 -12.36
CA ILE A 81 -21.13 -17.27 -11.47
C ILE A 81 -20.07 -18.38 -11.47
N THR A 82 -18.81 -17.99 -11.41
CA THR A 82 -17.68 -18.92 -11.22
C THR A 82 -16.91 -18.50 -9.99
N CYS A 83 -16.80 -19.39 -9.00
CA CYS A 83 -16.10 -19.11 -7.76
C CYS A 83 -14.88 -20.01 -7.58
N VAL A 84 -13.78 -19.42 -7.09
CA VAL A 84 -12.55 -20.09 -6.74
C VAL A 84 -12.33 -19.96 -5.24
N GLN A 85 -12.14 -21.10 -4.57
CA GLN A 85 -11.87 -21.13 -3.15
C GLN A 85 -10.36 -20.99 -2.90
N HIS A 86 -9.99 -19.95 -2.16
CA HIS A 86 -8.65 -19.79 -1.60
C HIS A 86 -8.69 -20.07 -0.09
N PRO A 87 -7.55 -20.39 0.55
CA PRO A 87 -7.48 -20.48 2.00
C PRO A 87 -7.99 -19.17 2.65
N GLY A 88 -9.07 -19.27 3.43
CA GLY A 88 -9.65 -18.15 4.19
C GLY A 88 -10.64 -17.24 3.43
N HIS A 89 -10.86 -17.41 2.12
CA HIS A 89 -11.83 -16.61 1.36
C HIS A 89 -12.25 -17.25 0.03
N GLU A 90 -13.43 -16.89 -0.47
CA GLU A 90 -13.92 -17.24 -1.82
C GLU A 90 -13.78 -16.02 -2.74
N SER A 91 -13.37 -16.24 -3.99
CA SER A 91 -13.36 -15.21 -5.04
C SER A 91 -14.29 -15.61 -6.17
N CYS A 92 -15.34 -14.84 -6.41
CA CYS A 92 -16.32 -15.12 -7.46
C CYS A 92 -16.22 -14.13 -8.62
N THR A 93 -16.50 -14.61 -9.82
CA THR A 93 -16.62 -13.82 -11.05
C THR A 93 -18.01 -14.04 -11.64
N CYS A 94 -18.74 -12.95 -11.87
CA CYS A 94 -20.06 -12.99 -12.50
C CYS A 94 -19.91 -12.86 -14.02
N ASN A 95 -20.12 -13.95 -14.75
CA ASN A 95 -19.99 -14.01 -16.20
C ASN A 95 -21.35 -13.77 -16.88
N GLY A 96 -21.33 -13.22 -18.08
CA GLY A 96 -22.53 -12.95 -18.84
C GLY A 96 -22.24 -12.30 -20.18
N SER A 97 -23.24 -11.63 -20.73
CA SER A 97 -23.12 -10.88 -21.99
C SER A 97 -23.49 -9.43 -21.79
N PHE A 98 -22.79 -8.53 -22.48
CA PHE A 98 -23.11 -7.10 -22.48
C PHE A 98 -23.56 -6.67 -23.88
N ALA A 99 -24.74 -6.04 -23.94
CA ALA A 99 -25.27 -5.42 -25.14
C ALA A 99 -25.23 -3.89 -24.99
N ASP A 100 -24.56 -3.21 -25.93
CA ASP A 100 -24.56 -1.76 -26.03
C ASP A 100 -25.98 -1.25 -26.38
N ALA A 101 -26.40 -0.14 -25.76
CA ALA A 101 -27.62 0.57 -26.10
C ALA A 101 -27.68 1.01 -27.58
N GLY A 102 -26.53 1.18 -28.24
CA GLY A 102 -26.40 1.47 -29.67
C GLY A 102 -26.74 0.31 -30.62
N GLY A 103 -27.08 -0.88 -30.10
CA GLY A 103 -27.50 -2.02 -30.92
C GLY A 103 -26.35 -2.89 -31.45
N GLY A 104 -25.18 -2.84 -30.82
CA GLY A 104 -24.07 -3.75 -31.11
C GLY A 104 -24.35 -5.19 -30.66
N GLU A 105 -23.68 -6.14 -31.29
CA GLU A 105 -23.80 -7.56 -30.93
C GLU A 105 -23.35 -7.79 -29.47
N PRO A 106 -24.10 -8.58 -28.67
CA PRO A 106 -23.72 -8.86 -27.30
C PRO A 106 -22.35 -9.54 -27.22
N ARG A 107 -21.47 -9.05 -26.34
CA ARG A 107 -20.14 -9.63 -26.10
C ARG A 107 -20.06 -10.35 -24.76
N ALA A 108 -19.34 -11.47 -24.71
CA ALA A 108 -19.09 -12.20 -23.47
C ALA A 108 -18.10 -11.44 -22.57
N VAL A 109 -18.52 -11.11 -21.36
CA VAL A 109 -17.76 -10.32 -20.39
C VAL A 109 -18.12 -10.74 -18.97
N TYR A 110 -17.40 -10.20 -17.99
CA TYR A 110 -17.81 -10.28 -16.59
C TYR A 110 -18.23 -8.92 -16.02
N LEU A 111 -19.13 -8.94 -15.05
CA LEU A 111 -19.53 -7.75 -14.30
C LEU A 111 -18.52 -7.49 -13.17
N HIS A 112 -17.93 -6.29 -13.19
CA HIS A 112 -16.96 -5.89 -12.19
C HIS A 112 -17.60 -5.76 -10.79
N ALA A 113 -16.88 -6.22 -9.76
CA ALA A 113 -17.29 -6.16 -8.35
C ALA A 113 -18.63 -6.85 -8.02
N ALA A 114 -19.11 -7.76 -8.87
CA ALA A 114 -20.28 -8.58 -8.59
C ALA A 114 -19.93 -9.82 -7.76
N GLY A 115 -20.75 -10.08 -6.73
CA GLY A 115 -20.68 -11.21 -5.83
C GLY A 115 -21.81 -12.22 -6.04
N ARG A 116 -21.90 -13.21 -5.15
CA ARG A 116 -22.94 -14.25 -5.17
C ARG A 116 -24.35 -13.69 -4.98
N ASP A 117 -24.47 -12.65 -4.17
CA ASP A 117 -25.68 -11.92 -3.85
C ASP A 117 -26.20 -11.04 -4.99
N THR A 118 -25.32 -10.66 -5.92
CA THR A 118 -25.61 -9.70 -7.01
C THR A 118 -25.57 -10.36 -8.40
N CYS A 119 -25.20 -11.64 -8.48
CA CYS A 119 -25.07 -12.40 -9.72
C CYS A 119 -26.16 -13.47 -9.84
N GLU A 120 -27.41 -13.05 -10.01
CA GLU A 120 -28.55 -13.93 -10.27
C GLU A 120 -28.66 -14.22 -11.76
N GLU A 121 -28.70 -15.51 -12.15
CA GLU A 121 -28.73 -15.92 -13.55
C GLU A 121 -29.96 -15.36 -14.29
N GLY A 122 -29.75 -14.84 -15.51
CA GLY A 122 -30.79 -14.19 -16.29
C GLY A 122 -31.12 -12.76 -15.86
N ALA A 123 -30.59 -12.27 -14.74
CA ALA A 123 -30.77 -10.88 -14.33
C ALA A 123 -30.19 -9.91 -15.35
N ARG A 124 -30.88 -8.78 -15.53
CA ARG A 124 -30.47 -7.70 -16.43
C ARG A 124 -30.06 -6.50 -15.59
N ILE A 125 -28.79 -6.12 -15.69
CA ILE A 125 -28.18 -5.09 -14.86
C ILE A 125 -27.72 -3.95 -15.78
N PRO A 126 -28.15 -2.70 -15.53
CA PRO A 126 -27.59 -1.55 -16.22
C PRO A 126 -26.08 -1.49 -16.00
N ALA A 127 -25.32 -1.39 -17.09
CA ALA A 127 -23.86 -1.40 -17.01
C ALA A 127 -23.24 -0.41 -18.00
N VAL A 128 -21.98 -0.06 -17.74
CA VAL A 128 -21.17 0.82 -18.60
C VAL A 128 -19.89 0.11 -19.00
N ASP A 129 -19.58 0.15 -20.29
CA ASP A 129 -18.27 -0.19 -20.81
C ASP A 129 -17.34 1.03 -20.75
N ALA A 130 -16.47 1.07 -19.75
CA ALA A 130 -15.47 2.12 -19.56
C ALA A 130 -14.21 1.94 -20.44
N GLY A 131 -14.25 1.04 -21.43
CA GLY A 131 -13.13 0.73 -22.33
C GLY A 131 -12.33 -0.50 -21.91
N ALA A 132 -12.94 -1.42 -21.14
CA ALA A 132 -12.26 -2.62 -20.67
C ALA A 132 -12.43 -3.78 -21.65
N SER A 133 -11.35 -4.50 -21.95
CA SER A 133 -11.36 -5.58 -22.94
C SER A 133 -12.33 -6.71 -22.62
N ASN A 134 -12.54 -7.04 -21.34
CA ASN A 134 -13.28 -8.23 -20.91
C ASN A 134 -14.28 -8.00 -19.76
N ARG A 135 -14.53 -6.75 -19.37
CA ARG A 135 -15.44 -6.43 -18.26
C ARG A 135 -16.30 -5.20 -18.53
N VAL A 136 -17.36 -5.09 -17.74
CA VAL A 136 -18.21 -3.92 -17.65
C VAL A 136 -18.47 -3.57 -16.19
N TYR A 137 -18.93 -2.35 -15.94
CA TYR A 137 -19.13 -1.82 -14.59
C TYR A 137 -20.62 -1.62 -14.34
N GLY A 138 -21.10 -2.07 -13.19
CA GLY A 138 -22.48 -1.83 -12.76
C GLY A 138 -22.73 -0.36 -12.37
N PRO A 139 -23.93 -0.04 -11.90
CA PRO A 139 -24.31 1.34 -11.55
C PRO A 139 -23.49 1.91 -10.37
N ASP A 140 -22.95 1.04 -9.52
CA ASP A 140 -22.08 1.43 -8.40
C ASP A 140 -20.65 1.85 -8.84
N GLY A 141 -20.31 1.66 -10.12
CA GLY A 141 -19.02 2.05 -10.70
C GLY A 141 -17.83 1.20 -10.22
N SER A 142 -16.65 1.83 -10.11
CA SER A 142 -15.42 1.19 -9.63
C SER A 142 -14.83 1.92 -8.42
N ARG A 143 -14.22 1.15 -7.50
CA ARG A 143 -13.42 1.66 -6.37
C ARG A 143 -11.91 1.45 -6.57
N GLU A 144 -11.49 0.86 -7.69
CA GLU A 144 -10.09 0.53 -7.98
C GLU A 144 -9.21 1.78 -8.06
N TRP A 145 -9.79 2.92 -8.48
CA TRP A 145 -9.09 4.20 -8.57
C TRP A 145 -8.49 4.64 -7.22
N ILE A 146 -9.08 4.23 -6.09
CA ILE A 146 -8.58 4.55 -4.75
C ILE A 146 -7.22 3.90 -4.53
N LEU A 147 -7.14 2.59 -4.78
CA LEU A 147 -5.89 1.83 -4.63
C LEU A 147 -4.84 2.34 -5.61
N SER A 148 -5.21 2.55 -6.88
CA SER A 148 -4.30 3.10 -7.90
C SER A 148 -3.76 4.47 -7.48
N SER A 149 -4.59 5.34 -6.90
CA SER A 149 -4.17 6.65 -6.39
C SER A 149 -3.16 6.51 -5.24
N PHE A 150 -3.38 5.60 -4.30
CA PHE A 150 -2.42 5.35 -3.21
C PHE A 150 -1.10 4.78 -3.71
N VAL A 151 -1.13 3.86 -4.67
CA VAL A 151 0.08 3.31 -5.29
C VAL A 151 0.89 4.41 -5.98
N LEU A 152 0.23 5.28 -6.75
CA LEU A 152 0.88 6.40 -7.41
C LEU A 152 1.47 7.39 -6.41
N ALA A 153 0.74 7.71 -5.34
CA ALA A 153 1.25 8.55 -4.26
C ALA A 153 2.50 7.93 -3.60
N ALA A 154 2.52 6.62 -3.38
CA ALA A 154 3.69 5.92 -2.86
C ALA A 154 4.89 5.97 -3.82
N CYS A 155 4.67 5.77 -5.12
CA CYS A 155 5.73 5.92 -6.14
C CYS A 155 6.31 7.34 -6.14
N LEU A 156 5.46 8.37 -6.10
CA LEU A 156 5.90 9.76 -6.02
C LEU A 156 6.69 10.05 -4.74
N ALA A 157 6.27 9.49 -3.60
CA ALA A 157 6.99 9.63 -2.34
C ALA A 157 8.38 8.97 -2.41
N VAL A 158 8.50 7.80 -3.03
CA VAL A 158 9.80 7.11 -3.24
C VAL A 158 10.73 7.96 -4.11
N VAL A 159 10.25 8.40 -5.29
CA VAL A 159 11.04 9.21 -6.22
C VAL A 159 11.44 10.54 -5.58
N GLY A 160 10.51 11.23 -4.91
CA GLY A 160 10.79 12.46 -4.17
C GLY A 160 11.80 12.25 -3.05
N GLY A 161 11.67 11.16 -2.29
CA GLY A 161 12.62 10.80 -1.23
C GLY A 161 14.04 10.56 -1.74
N VAL A 162 14.18 9.84 -2.86
CA VAL A 162 15.48 9.61 -3.53
C VAL A 162 16.06 10.93 -4.05
N GLY A 163 15.25 11.74 -4.74
CA GLY A 163 15.67 13.03 -5.28
C GLY A 163 16.14 14.00 -4.20
N VAL A 164 15.40 14.11 -3.10
CA VAL A 164 15.78 14.95 -1.95
C VAL A 164 17.10 14.45 -1.32
N ASN A 165 17.31 13.13 -1.25
CA ASN A 165 18.56 12.56 -0.73
C ASN A 165 19.76 12.89 -1.64
N TRP A 166 19.57 12.83 -2.96
CA TRP A 166 20.58 13.23 -3.95
C TRP A 166 20.92 14.72 -3.87
N VAL A 167 19.91 15.59 -3.80
CA VAL A 167 20.12 17.04 -3.63
C VAL A 167 20.91 17.32 -2.35
N ARG A 168 20.58 16.65 -1.24
CA ARG A 168 21.33 16.76 0.02
C ARG A 168 22.76 16.23 -0.09
N TYR A 169 22.99 15.19 -0.90
CA TYR A 169 24.33 14.66 -1.17
C TYR A 169 25.18 15.69 -1.92
N LEU A 170 24.67 16.22 -3.03
CA LEU A 170 25.38 17.18 -3.87
C LEU A 170 25.70 18.48 -3.13
N ARG A 171 24.76 19.01 -2.32
CA ARG A 171 24.99 20.20 -1.49
C ARG A 171 26.10 20.01 -0.45
N ARG A 172 26.27 18.79 0.07
CA ARG A 172 27.34 18.48 1.03
C ARG A 172 28.71 18.29 0.38
N THR A 173 28.75 17.81 -0.86
CA THR A 173 30.02 17.63 -1.59
C THR A 173 30.48 18.92 -2.28
N GLY A 174 29.57 19.80 -2.69
CA GLY A 174 29.90 21.09 -3.31
C GLY A 174 30.29 22.22 -2.35
N GLY A 175 30.08 22.05 -1.03
CA GLY A 175 30.48 23.03 0.00
C GLY A 175 31.85 22.74 0.64
N ALA A 176 32.62 21.82 0.08
CA ALA A 176 33.94 21.41 0.58
C ALA A 176 35.10 21.89 -0.34
N GLY A 177 34.85 22.90 -1.18
CA GLY A 177 35.84 23.55 -2.03
C GLY A 177 36.17 24.95 -1.52
#